data_AF-A0A2E6W8T5-F1
#
_entry.id   AF-A0A2E6W8T5-F1
#
_cell.length_a   1.000
_cell.length_b   1.000
_cell.length_c   1.000
_cell.angle_alpha   90.00
_cell.angle_beta   90.00
_cell.angle_gamma   90.00
#
_symmetry.space_group_name_H-M   'P 1'
#
loop_
_entity.id
_entity.type
_entity.pdbx_description
1 polymer ?
#
loop_
_entity_poly.entity_id
_entity_poly.type
_entity_poly.pdbx_seq_one_letter_code
_entity_poly.pdbx_strand_id
1 'polypeptide(L)'
;MNKNYDKIAAIEKAISEKYGEEAIINPQAEWTEEKEKEYSKQAKELYNKNKRISDFSDKIDVNGIKVSKKLLNRESLRTCPVCGSFPKNTMDDVCLVKFQCCNNCYIKFVEGREERWLSGWRPEK
;
A
#
# COMPACT_ATOMS: atom_id res chain seq x y z
N MET A 1 13.99 46.15 -12.12
CA MET A 1 12.54 46.01 -12.36
C MET A 1 11.82 46.84 -11.32
N ASN A 2 11.07 47.86 -11.74
CA ASN A 2 10.35 48.74 -10.82
C ASN A 2 9.08 47.99 -10.35
N LYS A 3 9.05 47.52 -9.10
CA LYS A 3 7.88 46.83 -8.55
C LYS A 3 6.80 47.88 -8.29
N ASN A 4 5.71 47.81 -9.04
CA ASN A 4 4.55 48.67 -8.80
C ASN A 4 3.73 48.07 -7.64
N TYR A 5 3.89 48.65 -6.45
CA TYR A 5 3.24 48.20 -5.23
C TYR A 5 1.71 48.37 -5.26
N ASP A 6 1.21 49.43 -5.92
CA ASP A 6 -0.24 49.68 -6.03
C ASP A 6 -0.94 48.55 -6.80
N LYS A 7 -0.31 48.07 -7.87
CA LYS A 7 -0.83 46.94 -8.66
C LYS A 7 -0.83 45.64 -7.87
N ILE A 8 0.18 45.41 -7.03
CA ILE A 8 0.27 44.20 -6.18
C ILE A 8 -0.85 44.22 -5.13
N ALA A 9 -1.05 45.33 -4.43
CA ALA A 9 -2.11 45.49 -3.45
C ALA A 9 -3.51 45.32 -4.05
N ALA A 10 -3.74 45.84 -5.27
CA ALA A 10 -5.00 45.64 -5.98
C ALA A 10 -5.27 44.16 -6.32
N ILE A 11 -4.22 43.41 -6.67
CA ILE A 11 -4.33 41.96 -6.95
C ILE A 11 -4.57 41.18 -5.65
N GLU A 12 -3.84 41.46 -4.58
CA GLU A 12 -4.03 40.82 -3.28
C GLU A 12 -5.46 41.04 -2.75
N LYS A 13 -5.98 42.27 -2.87
CA LYS A 13 -7.37 42.57 -2.52
C LYS A 13 -8.37 41.74 -3.33
N ALA A 14 -8.21 41.67 -4.65
CA ALA A 14 -9.10 40.88 -5.51
C ALA A 14 -9.01 39.37 -5.23
N ILE A 15 -7.83 38.86 -4.85
CA ILE A 15 -7.63 37.45 -4.47
C ILE A 15 -8.32 37.18 -3.13
N SER A 16 -8.14 38.06 -2.14
CA SER A 16 -8.78 37.93 -0.82
C SER A 16 -10.31 37.96 -0.92
N GLU A 17 -10.87 38.89 -1.71
CA GLU A 17 -12.32 38.98 -1.94
C GLU A 17 -12.91 37.73 -2.61
N LYS A 18 -12.13 37.03 -3.44
CA LYS A 18 -12.60 35.87 -4.21
C LYS A 18 -12.34 34.51 -3.54
N TYR A 19 -11.22 34.38 -2.83
CA TYR A 19 -10.70 33.10 -2.35
C TYR A 19 -10.40 33.08 -0.84
N GLY A 20 -10.66 34.17 -0.12
CA GLY A 20 -10.40 34.28 1.32
C GLY A 20 -9.02 34.86 1.63
N GLU A 21 -8.84 35.32 2.86
CA GLU A 21 -7.59 35.91 3.34
C GLU A 21 -6.45 34.88 3.36
N GLU A 22 -6.75 33.58 3.49
CA GLU A 22 -5.75 32.52 3.43
C GLU A 22 -5.01 32.45 2.08
N ALA A 23 -5.65 32.88 1.00
CA ALA A 23 -5.12 32.77 -0.36
C ALA A 23 -4.03 33.81 -0.68
N ILE A 24 -3.94 34.89 0.12
CA ILE A 24 -2.88 35.90 0.00
C ILE A 24 -1.71 35.64 0.95
N ILE A 25 -1.88 34.76 1.94
CA ILE A 25 -0.84 34.44 2.92
C ILE A 25 0.30 33.71 2.20
N ASN A 26 1.54 34.13 2.48
CA ASN A 26 2.71 33.38 2.02
C ASN A 26 2.66 31.97 2.64
N PRO A 27 2.73 30.87 1.84
CA PRO A 27 2.69 29.51 2.36
C PRO A 27 3.75 29.21 3.44
N GLN A 28 4.84 29.97 3.48
CA GLN A 28 5.89 29.87 4.49
C GLN A 28 5.56 30.59 5.80
N ALA A 29 4.60 31.53 5.80
CA ALA A 29 4.30 32.37 6.97
C ALA A 29 3.79 31.56 8.16
N GLU A 30 3.07 30.47 7.91
CA GLU A 30 2.56 29.58 8.95
C GLU A 30 3.43 28.34 9.17
N TRP A 31 4.68 28.33 8.69
CA TRP A 31 5.57 27.19 8.85
C TRP A 31 6.15 27.14 10.27
N THR A 32 5.49 26.38 11.14
CA THR A 32 5.90 26.19 12.53
C THR A 32 6.84 24.99 12.69
N GLU A 33 7.57 24.93 13.80
CA GLU A 33 8.42 23.76 14.14
C GLU A 33 7.61 22.45 14.22
N GLU A 34 6.33 22.52 14.59
CA GLU A 34 5.45 21.36 14.61
C GLU A 34 5.13 20.85 13.20
N LYS A 35 4.81 21.76 12.27
CA LYS A 35 4.60 21.43 10.85
C LYS A 35 5.87 20.87 10.21
N GLU A 36 7.05 21.40 10.57
CA GLU A 36 8.35 20.88 10.10
C GLU A 36 8.57 19.43 10.57
N LYS A 37 8.30 19.13 11.86
CA LYS A 37 8.39 17.77 12.41
C LYS A 37 7.41 16.82 11.72
N GLU A 38 6.18 17.26 11.47
CA GLU A 38 5.18 16.47 10.77
C GLU A 38 5.59 16.20 9.32
N TYR A 39 6.03 17.23 8.60
CA TYR A 39 6.54 17.11 7.24
C TYR A 39 7.71 16.11 7.15
N SER A 40 8.66 16.20 8.08
CA SER A 40 9.77 15.25 8.19
C SER A 40 9.31 13.81 8.40
N LYS A 41 8.24 13.60 9.17
CA LYS A 41 7.63 12.28 9.37
C LYS A 41 6.97 11.79 8.07
N GLN A 42 6.14 12.61 7.43
CA GLN A 42 5.47 12.29 6.18
C GLN A 42 6.49 11.97 5.06
N ALA A 43 7.58 12.73 4.97
CA ALA A 43 8.66 12.50 4.01
C ALA A 43 9.33 11.13 4.20
N LYS A 44 9.61 10.73 5.46
CA LYS A 44 10.14 9.39 5.79
C LYS A 44 9.16 8.29 5.41
N GLU A 45 7.88 8.45 5.68
CA GLU A 45 6.83 7.49 5.32
C GLU A 45 6.71 7.33 3.80
N LEU A 46 6.73 8.44 3.06
CA LEU A 46 6.71 8.44 1.60
C LEU A 46 7.92 7.70 1.03
N TYR A 47 9.12 7.97 1.55
CA TYR A 47 10.33 7.27 1.14
C TYR A 47 10.23 5.76 1.36
N ASN A 48 9.78 5.34 2.55
CA ASN A 48 9.60 3.92 2.87
C ASN A 48 8.58 3.24 1.95
N LYS A 49 7.48 3.94 1.61
CA LYS A 49 6.47 3.44 0.68
C LYS A 49 7.04 3.29 -0.74
N ASN A 50 7.75 4.30 -1.22
CA ASN A 50 8.38 4.29 -2.54
C ASN A 50 9.45 3.20 -2.66
N LYS A 51 10.26 2.99 -1.62
CA LYS A 51 11.26 1.91 -1.56
C LYS A 51 10.60 0.54 -1.71
N ARG A 52 9.50 0.28 -0.98
CA ARG A 52 8.76 -0.98 -1.14
C ARG A 52 8.26 -1.17 -2.57
N ILE A 53 7.74 -0.11 -3.20
CA ILE A 53 7.25 -0.18 -4.59
C ILE A 53 8.40 -0.46 -5.55
N SER A 54 9.55 0.21 -5.39
CA SER A 54 10.73 -0.02 -6.25
C SER A 54 11.22 -1.46 -6.12
N ASP A 55 11.27 -2.00 -4.90
CA ASP A 55 11.69 -3.38 -4.65
C ASP A 55 10.81 -4.39 -5.42
N PHE A 56 9.51 -4.13 -5.61
CA PHE A 56 8.63 -4.99 -6.40
C PHE A 56 8.71 -4.74 -7.92
N SER A 57 9.23 -3.58 -8.34
CA SER A 57 9.37 -3.19 -9.75
C SER A 57 10.58 -3.83 -10.43
N ASP A 58 11.58 -4.23 -9.64
CA ASP A 58 12.77 -4.94 -10.14
C ASP A 58 12.36 -6.17 -10.95
N LYS A 59 12.98 -6.33 -12.12
CA LYS A 59 12.82 -7.51 -12.96
C LYS A 59 13.95 -8.48 -12.65
N ILE A 60 13.60 -9.72 -12.35
CA ILE A 60 14.57 -10.81 -12.25
C ILE A 60 14.45 -11.72 -13.46
N ASP A 61 15.54 -12.40 -13.79
CA ASP A 61 15.56 -13.43 -14.83
C ASP A 61 15.10 -14.76 -14.24
N VAL A 62 14.04 -15.32 -14.81
CA VAL A 62 13.57 -16.66 -14.51
C VAL A 62 13.53 -17.44 -15.82
N ASN A 63 14.45 -18.38 -15.97
CA ASN A 63 14.57 -19.25 -17.15
C ASN A 63 14.67 -18.49 -18.50
N GLY A 64 15.37 -17.34 -18.53
CA GLY A 64 15.58 -16.53 -19.74
C GLY A 64 14.48 -15.50 -20.02
N ILE A 65 13.49 -15.37 -19.14
CA ILE A 65 12.39 -14.40 -19.24
C ILE A 65 12.50 -13.41 -18.07
N LYS A 66 12.51 -12.11 -18.37
CA LYS A 66 12.54 -11.04 -17.36
C LYS A 66 11.14 -10.80 -16.78
N VAL A 67 10.92 -11.22 -15.54
CA VAL A 67 9.65 -11.09 -14.82
C VAL A 67 9.82 -10.14 -13.63
N SER A 68 8.85 -9.23 -13.40
CA SER A 68 8.87 -8.36 -12.21
C SER A 68 8.71 -9.18 -10.93
N LYS A 69 9.48 -8.87 -9.88
CA LYS A 69 9.41 -9.55 -8.57
C LYS A 69 7.99 -9.65 -8.02
N LYS A 70 7.14 -8.67 -8.30
CA LYS A 70 5.71 -8.67 -7.93
C LYS A 70 4.93 -9.93 -8.37
N LEU A 71 5.28 -10.51 -9.52
CA LEU A 71 4.57 -11.65 -10.12
C LEU A 71 5.05 -13.01 -9.60
N LEU A 72 6.14 -13.05 -8.82
CA LEU A 72 6.74 -14.28 -8.31
C LEU A 72 6.14 -14.76 -6.99
N ASN A 73 5.29 -13.94 -6.35
CA ASN A 73 4.54 -14.33 -5.16
C ASN A 73 3.49 -15.41 -5.44
N ARG A 74 3.24 -15.75 -6.71
CA ARG A 74 2.40 -16.88 -7.08
C ARG A 74 3.27 -18.14 -7.07
N GLU A 75 3.51 -18.70 -5.88
CA GLU A 75 4.05 -20.05 -5.78
C GLU A 75 3.21 -20.97 -6.68
N SER A 76 3.89 -21.78 -7.51
CA SER A 76 3.27 -22.72 -8.44
C SER A 76 2.13 -23.46 -7.76
N LEU A 77 0.91 -23.40 -8.33
CA LEU A 77 -0.34 -23.95 -7.79
C LEU A 77 -0.12 -25.28 -7.07
N ARG A 78 0.01 -25.21 -5.75
CA ARG A 78 0.22 -26.39 -4.90
C ARG A 78 -1.13 -27.00 -4.60
N THR A 79 -1.18 -28.32 -4.73
CA THR A 79 -2.29 -29.12 -4.24
C THR A 79 -2.51 -28.84 -2.74
N CYS A 80 -3.76 -28.72 -2.31
CA CYS A 80 -4.11 -28.50 -0.90
C CYS A 80 -3.48 -29.60 -0.02
N PRO A 81 -2.65 -29.25 0.98
CA PRO A 81 -1.98 -30.25 1.81
C PRO A 81 -2.95 -31.04 2.71
N VAL A 82 -4.12 -30.47 2.99
CA VAL A 82 -5.16 -31.06 3.84
C VAL A 82 -5.92 -32.15 3.10
N CYS A 83 -6.50 -31.81 1.94
CA CYS A 83 -7.41 -32.72 1.22
C CYS A 83 -6.88 -33.20 -0.13
N GLY A 84 -5.70 -32.76 -0.58
CA GLY A 84 -5.12 -33.19 -1.85
C GLY A 84 -5.85 -32.63 -3.09
N SER A 85 -6.77 -31.67 -2.94
CA SER A 85 -7.44 -31.06 -4.09
C SER A 85 -6.56 -30.01 -4.77
N PHE A 86 -6.57 -30.01 -6.11
CA PHE A 86 -5.97 -28.96 -6.90
C PHE A 86 -6.83 -27.68 -6.82
N PRO A 87 -6.23 -26.46 -6.76
CA PRO A 87 -6.97 -25.20 -6.71
C PRO A 87 -7.81 -25.01 -7.97
N LYS A 88 -9.12 -24.77 -7.82
CA LYS A 88 -10.04 -24.62 -8.97
C LYS A 88 -10.59 -23.20 -9.11
N ASN A 89 -10.49 -22.38 -8.07
CA ASN A 89 -11.02 -21.02 -8.07
C ASN A 89 -10.05 -20.04 -7.38
N THR A 90 -10.29 -18.74 -7.56
CA THR A 90 -9.45 -17.68 -6.98
C THR A 90 -9.43 -17.68 -5.46
N MET A 91 -10.52 -18.15 -4.80
CA MET A 91 -10.54 -18.24 -3.35
C MET A 91 -9.61 -19.33 -2.83
N ASP A 92 -9.42 -20.42 -3.56
CA ASP A 92 -8.42 -21.44 -3.23
C ASP A 92 -7.00 -20.84 -3.22
N ASP A 93 -6.66 -19.98 -4.20
CA ASP A 93 -5.38 -19.27 -4.25
C ASP A 93 -5.19 -18.38 -3.01
N VAL A 94 -6.22 -17.62 -2.62
CA VAL A 94 -6.19 -16.75 -1.43
C VAL A 94 -6.03 -17.58 -0.15
N CYS A 95 -6.79 -18.66 -0.01
CA CYS A 95 -6.74 -19.53 1.17
C CYS A 95 -5.41 -20.30 1.26
N LEU A 96 -4.80 -20.70 0.13
CA LEU A 96 -3.51 -21.37 0.13
C LEU A 96 -2.39 -20.44 0.57
N VAL A 97 -2.39 -19.19 0.10
CA VAL A 97 -1.39 -18.19 0.50
C VAL A 97 -1.52 -17.83 1.98
N LYS A 98 -2.75 -17.63 2.48
CA LYS A 98 -2.97 -17.15 3.85
C LYS A 98 -3.00 -18.26 4.90
N PHE A 99 -3.67 -19.37 4.60
CA PHE A 99 -4.04 -20.41 5.55
C PHE A 99 -3.46 -21.78 5.20
N GLN A 100 -2.68 -21.90 4.11
CA GLN A 100 -2.07 -23.15 3.65
C GLN A 100 -3.09 -24.28 3.40
N CYS A 101 -4.33 -23.95 3.00
CA CYS A 101 -5.33 -24.93 2.58
C CYS A 101 -6.28 -24.34 1.52
N CYS A 102 -7.04 -25.18 0.80
CA CYS A 102 -8.05 -24.71 -0.15
C CYS A 102 -9.27 -24.10 0.55
N ASN A 103 -10.12 -23.40 -0.21
CA ASN A 103 -11.30 -22.72 0.32
C ASN A 103 -12.26 -23.68 1.05
N ASN A 104 -12.46 -24.87 0.50
CA ASN A 104 -13.31 -25.89 1.14
C ASN A 104 -12.77 -26.32 2.51
N CYS A 105 -11.45 -26.43 2.66
CA CYS A 105 -10.82 -26.74 3.95
C CYS A 105 -10.86 -25.54 4.90
N TYR A 106 -10.73 -24.32 4.37
CA TYR A 106 -10.89 -23.09 5.14
C TYR A 106 -12.26 -23.06 5.81
N ILE A 107 -13.35 -23.18 5.04
CA ILE A 107 -14.72 -23.17 5.56
C ILE A 107 -14.93 -24.30 6.60
N LYS A 108 -14.42 -25.50 6.33
CA LYS A 108 -14.63 -26.66 7.22
C LYS A 108 -13.85 -26.60 8.52
N PHE A 109 -12.62 -26.10 8.51
CA PHE A 109 -11.68 -26.29 9.62
C PHE A 109 -11.10 -25.01 10.21
N VAL A 110 -11.10 -23.91 9.45
CA VAL A 110 -10.46 -22.63 9.82
C VAL A 110 -11.48 -21.57 10.19
N GLU A 111 -12.55 -21.43 9.40
CA GLU A 111 -13.60 -20.44 9.65
C GLU A 111 -14.19 -20.62 11.06
N GLY A 112 -14.17 -19.53 11.84
CA GLY A 112 -14.56 -19.51 13.26
C GLY A 112 -13.61 -20.18 14.25
N ARG A 113 -12.47 -20.74 13.80
CA ARG A 113 -11.49 -21.49 14.60
C ARG A 113 -10.04 -21.13 14.21
N GLU A 114 -9.82 -19.87 13.88
CA GLU A 114 -8.54 -19.39 13.34
C GLU A 114 -7.40 -19.54 14.36
N GLU A 115 -7.64 -19.26 15.64
CA GLU A 115 -6.63 -19.42 16.70
C GLU A 115 -6.10 -20.85 16.79
N ARG A 116 -6.99 -21.85 16.69
CA ARG A 116 -6.62 -23.27 16.68
C ARG A 116 -5.82 -23.65 15.42
N TRP A 117 -6.13 -23.02 14.28
CA TRP A 117 -5.38 -23.23 13.06
C TRP A 117 -3.97 -22.62 13.14
N LEU A 118 -3.86 -21.44 13.74
CA LEU A 118 -2.61 -20.72 13.98
C LEU A 118 -1.71 -21.43 15.00
N SER A 119 -2.29 -22.14 15.98
CA SER A 119 -1.54 -22.98 16.93
C SER A 119 -0.96 -24.25 16.30
N GLY A 120 -1.17 -24.48 15.00
CA GLY A 120 -0.57 -25.59 14.25
C GLY A 120 -1.44 -26.84 14.12
N TRP A 121 -2.67 -26.83 14.65
CA TRP A 121 -3.57 -27.98 14.51
C TRP A 121 -4.00 -28.19 13.05
N ARG A 122 -4.05 -29.44 12.59
CA ARG A 122 -4.54 -29.85 11.28
C ARG A 122 -5.41 -31.10 11.44
N PRO A 123 -6.46 -31.28 10.62
CA PRO A 123 -7.27 -32.49 10.68
C PRO A 123 -6.45 -33.71 10.23
N GLU A 124 -6.71 -34.86 10.86
CA GLU A 124 -6.15 -36.14 10.44
C GLU A 124 -6.78 -36.57 9.10
N LYS A 125 -6.01 -37.28 8.28
CA LYS A 125 -6.42 -37.73 6.95
C LYS A 125 -7.25 -39.01 7.01
#